data_AF-A0AAF0CGF1-F1
#
_entry.id   AF-A0AAF0CGF1-F1
#
_cell.length_a   1.000
_cell.length_b   1.000
_cell.length_c   1.000
_cell.angle_alpha   90.00
_cell.angle_beta   90.00
_cell.angle_gamma   90.00
#
_symmetry.space_group_name_H-M   'P 1'
#
loop_
_entity.id
_entity.type
_entity.pdbx_description
1 polymer ?
#
loop_
_entity_poly.entity_id
_entity_poly.type
_entity_poly.pdbx_seq_one_letter_code
_entity_poly.pdbx_strand_id
1 'polypeptide(L)'
;MGDNPNRDDLPSLDEFSERLERLRGEGRQVESQQGSASAWGRAMRISSDLLAGLFVGCLLGLGLDHWLGTKPWFLLAGIALGFAAGLRNMMRTLQQENTPPSED
;
A
#
# COMPACT_ATOMS: atom_id res chain seq x y z
N MET A 1 19.76 19.29 -44.45
CA MET A 1 18.47 19.92 -44.08
C MET A 1 17.50 18.78 -43.90
N GLY A 2 17.13 18.46 -42.66
CA GLY A 2 16.37 17.25 -42.32
C GLY A 2 14.87 17.43 -42.54
N ASP A 3 14.19 16.33 -42.81
CA ASP A 3 12.75 16.18 -42.57
C ASP A 3 12.47 14.67 -42.47
N ASN A 4 12.51 14.10 -41.27
CA ASN A 4 11.46 13.98 -40.25
C ASN A 4 10.59 12.73 -40.51
N PRO A 5 10.88 11.60 -39.82
CA PRO A 5 10.13 10.37 -40.03
C PRO A 5 8.67 10.57 -39.62
N ASN A 6 7.77 10.31 -40.57
CA ASN A 6 6.33 10.42 -40.39
C ASN A 6 5.88 9.48 -39.25
N ARG A 7 5.05 10.00 -38.34
CA ARG A 7 4.73 9.39 -37.03
C ARG A 7 3.67 8.29 -37.11
N ASP A 8 3.42 7.76 -38.31
CA ASP A 8 2.26 6.90 -38.60
C ASP A 8 2.62 5.40 -38.75
N ASP A 9 3.91 5.04 -38.68
CA ASP A 9 4.38 3.64 -38.76
C ASP A 9 4.44 2.91 -37.40
N LEU A 10 3.96 3.56 -36.33
CA LEU A 10 3.86 2.95 -35.01
C LEU A 10 2.46 2.36 -34.83
N PRO A 11 2.33 1.16 -34.22
CA PRO A 11 1.02 0.58 -33.91
C PRO A 11 0.14 1.63 -33.22
N SER A 12 -1.03 1.88 -33.80
CA SER A 12 -1.83 3.06 -33.47
C SER A 12 -2.25 3.02 -32.01
N LEU A 13 -2.28 4.20 -31.39
CA LEU A 13 -2.76 4.36 -30.02
C LEU A 13 -4.22 3.87 -29.88
N ASP A 14 -4.95 3.79 -30.99
CA ASP A 14 -6.28 3.21 -31.08
C ASP A 14 -6.27 1.69 -30.87
N GLU A 15 -5.29 0.99 -31.41
CA GLU A 15 -5.13 -0.45 -31.15
C GLU A 15 -4.70 -0.71 -29.71
N PHE A 16 -3.85 0.16 -29.15
CA PHE A 16 -3.49 0.11 -27.73
C PHE A 16 -4.67 0.46 -26.82
N SER A 17 -5.48 1.46 -27.17
CA SER A 17 -6.64 1.86 -26.40
C SER A 17 -7.70 0.77 -26.46
N GLU A 18 -7.90 0.12 -27.61
CA GLU A 18 -8.80 -1.01 -27.76
C GLU A 18 -8.31 -2.24 -26.97
N ARG A 19 -7.01 -2.52 -26.97
CA ARG A 19 -6.40 -3.55 -26.11
C ARG A 19 -6.55 -3.21 -24.62
N LEU A 20 -6.31 -1.95 -24.23
CA LEU A 20 -6.48 -1.47 -22.86
C LEU A 20 -7.96 -1.46 -22.42
N GLU A 21 -8.88 -1.19 -23.34
CA GLU A 21 -10.32 -1.15 -23.07
C GLU A 21 -10.91 -2.56 -22.96
N ARG A 22 -10.40 -3.53 -23.74
CA ARG A 22 -10.66 -4.96 -23.54
C ARG A 22 -10.15 -5.42 -22.17
N LEU A 23 -8.91 -5.05 -21.82
CA LEU A 23 -8.33 -5.34 -20.50
C LEU A 23 -9.04 -4.60 -19.35
N ARG A 24 -9.61 -3.42 -19.60
CA ARG A 24 -10.39 -2.62 -18.62
C ARG A 24 -11.83 -3.14 -18.49
N GLY A 25 -12.42 -3.63 -19.58
CA GLY A 25 -13.72 -4.29 -19.61
C GLY A 25 -13.69 -5.65 -18.90
N GLU A 26 -12.63 -6.43 -19.13
CA GLU A 26 -12.29 -7.60 -18.30
C GLU A 26 -11.93 -7.16 -16.88
N GLY A 27 -11.17 -6.07 -16.74
CA GLY A 27 -10.81 -5.44 -15.46
C GLY A 27 -11.99 -5.06 -14.59
N ARG A 28 -13.18 -4.77 -15.15
CA ARG A 28 -14.41 -4.47 -14.38
C ARG A 28 -15.18 -5.72 -13.92
N GLN A 29 -15.01 -6.87 -14.58
CA GLN A 29 -15.53 -8.17 -14.09
C GLN A 29 -14.54 -8.84 -13.13
N VAL A 30 -13.28 -8.93 -13.56
CA VAL A 30 -12.07 -8.51 -12.83
C VAL A 30 -12.32 -8.02 -11.39
N GLU A 31 -12.64 -6.75 -11.27
CA GLU A 31 -12.86 -5.98 -10.04
C GLU A 31 -13.91 -6.56 -9.07
N SER A 32 -14.82 -7.44 -9.51
CA SER A 32 -15.75 -8.14 -8.61
C SER A 32 -15.17 -9.42 -7.98
N GLN A 33 -14.20 -10.09 -8.62
CA GLN A 33 -13.47 -11.26 -8.10
C GLN A 33 -12.02 -10.93 -7.67
N GLN A 34 -11.25 -10.20 -8.47
CA GLN A 34 -9.99 -9.55 -8.09
C GLN A 34 -10.20 -8.43 -7.09
N GLY A 35 -11.37 -7.77 -7.00
CA GLY A 35 -11.64 -6.86 -5.88
C GLY A 35 -11.61 -7.61 -4.56
N SER A 36 -12.09 -8.86 -4.51
CA SER A 36 -11.97 -9.72 -3.34
C SER A 36 -10.53 -10.16 -3.09
N ALA A 37 -9.83 -10.72 -4.10
CA ALA A 37 -8.44 -11.17 -3.91
C ALA A 37 -7.45 -10.02 -3.60
N SER A 38 -7.62 -8.85 -4.23
CA SER A 38 -6.82 -7.64 -3.97
C SER A 38 -7.22 -6.92 -2.69
N ALA A 39 -8.51 -6.94 -2.29
CA ALA A 39 -8.93 -6.47 -0.97
C ALA A 39 -8.39 -7.37 0.14
N TRP A 40 -8.38 -8.69 -0.06
CA TRP A 40 -7.75 -9.65 0.85
C TRP A 40 -6.24 -9.41 0.96
N GLY A 41 -5.53 -9.22 -0.15
CA GLY A 41 -4.10 -8.90 -0.13
C GLY A 41 -3.80 -7.57 0.59
N ARG A 42 -4.62 -6.54 0.36
CA ARG A 42 -4.51 -5.26 1.08
C ARG A 42 -4.82 -5.41 2.57
N ALA A 43 -5.89 -6.12 2.94
CA ALA A 43 -6.23 -6.38 4.33
C ALA A 43 -5.15 -7.18 5.06
N MET A 44 -4.54 -8.17 4.39
CA MET A 44 -3.43 -8.94 4.93
C MET A 44 -2.19 -8.08 5.16
N ARG A 45 -1.91 -7.14 4.27
CA ARG A 45 -0.79 -6.19 4.44
C ARG A 45 -1.04 -5.22 5.59
N ILE A 46 -2.24 -4.63 5.65
CA ILE A 46 -2.63 -3.69 6.72
C ILE A 46 -2.56 -4.38 8.09
N SER A 47 -3.07 -5.62 8.20
CA SER A 47 -2.97 -6.39 9.43
C SER A 47 -1.52 -6.75 9.77
N SER A 48 -0.70 -7.14 8.79
CA SER A 48 0.72 -7.44 9.02
C SER A 48 1.50 -6.21 9.48
N ASP A 49 1.22 -5.02 8.95
CA ASP A 49 1.87 -3.77 9.36
C ASP A 49 1.53 -3.42 10.82
N LEU A 50 0.27 -3.62 11.24
CA LEU A 50 -0.16 -3.44 12.63
C LEU A 50 0.48 -4.47 13.56
N LEU A 51 0.47 -5.75 13.16
CA LEU A 51 1.07 -6.83 13.94
C LEU A 51 2.58 -6.64 14.09
N ALA A 52 3.29 -6.22 13.04
CA ALA A 52 4.71 -5.95 13.08
C ALA A 52 5.03 -4.81 14.08
N GLY A 53 4.29 -3.71 14.03
CA GLY A 53 4.44 -2.61 15.00
C GLY A 53 4.19 -3.06 16.44
N LEU A 54 3.15 -3.87 16.66
CA LEU A 54 2.83 -4.43 17.97
C LEU A 54 3.91 -5.41 18.47
N PHE A 55 4.41 -6.29 17.61
CA PHE A 55 5.49 -7.24 17.95
C PHE A 55 6.76 -6.49 18.38
N VAL A 56 7.17 -5.49 17.60
CA VAL A 56 8.35 -4.67 17.93
C VAL A 56 8.14 -3.91 19.24
N GLY A 57 6.95 -3.33 19.44
CA GLY A 57 6.60 -2.63 20.68
C GLY A 57 6.57 -3.54 21.91
N CYS A 58 6.03 -4.74 21.78
CA CYS A 58 6.05 -5.76 22.83
C CYS A 58 7.47 -6.25 23.14
N LEU A 59 8.28 -6.57 22.13
CA LEU A 59 9.67 -7.00 22.35
C LEU A 59 10.48 -5.92 23.07
N LEU A 60 10.37 -4.66 22.62
CA LEU A 60 11.04 -3.53 23.27
C LEU A 60 10.52 -3.31 24.70
N GLY A 61 9.21 -3.33 24.89
CA GLY A 61 8.57 -3.12 26.18
C GLY A 61 8.92 -4.21 27.21
N LEU A 62 8.86 -5.48 26.81
CA LEU A 62 9.28 -6.61 27.65
C LEU A 62 10.78 -6.59 27.94
N GLY A 63 11.61 -6.25 26.95
CA GLY A 63 13.05 -6.12 27.13
C GLY A 63 13.40 -5.04 28.15
N LEU A 64 12.76 -3.87 28.05
CA LEU A 64 12.94 -2.79 29.02
C LEU A 64 12.40 -3.14 30.40
N ASP A 65 11.18 -3.70 30.49
CA ASP A 65 10.61 -4.07 31.78
C ASP A 65 11.47 -5.13 32.50
N HIS A 66 12.04 -6.08 31.76
CA HIS A 66 12.95 -7.08 32.33
C HIS A 66 14.28 -6.47 32.79
N TRP A 67 14.81 -5.52 32.04
CA TRP A 67 16.11 -4.91 32.35
C TRP A 67 16.03 -3.91 33.51
N LEU A 68 14.94 -3.16 33.61
CA LEU A 68 14.72 -2.17 34.68
C LEU A 68 14.01 -2.77 35.90
N GLY A 69 13.55 -4.02 35.83
CA GLY A 69 12.76 -4.67 36.89
C GLY A 69 11.44 -3.96 37.17
N THR A 70 10.95 -3.17 36.20
CA THR A 70 9.71 -2.41 36.34
C THR A 70 8.50 -3.35 36.17
N LYS A 71 7.43 -3.06 36.91
CA LYS A 71 6.07 -3.55 36.60
C LYS A 71 5.76 -3.25 35.13
N PRO A 72 4.80 -3.94 34.47
CA PRO A 72 4.62 -3.95 32.99
C PRO A 72 4.16 -2.61 32.39
N TRP A 73 4.90 -1.55 32.67
CA TRP A 73 4.65 -0.15 32.35
C TRP A 73 5.32 0.18 31.02
N PHE A 74 6.56 -0.28 30.80
CA PHE A 74 7.20 -0.13 29.49
C PHE A 74 6.57 -1.06 28.46
N LEU A 75 6.01 -2.20 28.86
CA LEU A 75 5.15 -3.01 28.01
C LEU A 75 3.92 -2.23 27.55
N LEU A 76 3.20 -1.60 28.47
CA LEU A 76 2.01 -0.79 28.13
C LEU A 76 2.40 0.38 27.19
N ALA A 77 3.46 1.10 27.53
CA ALA A 77 3.96 2.19 26.70
C ALA A 77 4.46 1.68 25.33
N GLY A 78 5.16 0.55 25.29
CA GLY A 78 5.69 -0.08 24.10
C GLY A 78 4.59 -0.58 23.17
N ILE A 79 3.51 -1.15 23.71
CA ILE A 79 2.30 -1.52 22.95
C ILE A 79 1.65 -0.28 22.36
N ALA A 80 1.46 0.78 23.15
CA ALA A 80 0.88 2.03 22.67
C ALA A 80 1.73 2.68 21.56
N LEU A 81 3.05 2.68 21.73
CA LEU A 81 4.00 3.20 20.74
C LEU A 81 4.02 2.36 19.47
N GLY A 82 4.02 1.03 19.60
CA GLY A 82 3.98 0.08 18.49
C GLY A 82 2.68 0.19 17.68
N PHE A 83 1.56 0.37 18.36
CA PHE A 83 0.26 0.64 17.73
C PHE A 83 0.27 1.98 16.97
N ALA A 84 0.77 3.06 17.57
CA ALA A 84 0.89 4.36 16.92
C ALA A 84 1.82 4.31 15.69
N ALA A 85 2.93 3.56 15.77
CA ALA A 85 3.84 3.33 14.65
C ALA A 85 3.17 2.55 13.50
N GLY A 86 2.42 1.50 13.83
CA GLY A 86 1.63 0.72 12.85
C GLY A 86 0.59 1.57 12.14
N LEU A 87 -0.19 2.38 12.89
CA LEU A 87 -1.14 3.32 12.31
C LEU A 87 -0.45 4.38 11.43
N ARG A 88 0.71 4.88 11.83
CA ARG A 88 1.49 5.85 11.03
C ARG A 88 1.95 5.25 9.71
N ASN A 89 2.38 3.98 9.69
CA ASN A 89 2.76 3.29 8.46
C ASN A 89 1.57 3.08 7.52
N MET A 90 0.41 2.72 8.09
CA MET A 90 -0.85 2.59 7.35
C MET A 90 -1.27 3.93 6.71
N MET A 91 -1.31 5.02 7.48
CA MET A 91 -1.72 6.34 6.97
C MET A 91 -0.83 6.81 5.82
N ARG A 92 0.47 6.53 5.87
CA ARG A 92 1.39 6.84 4.75
C ARG A 92 1.03 6.10 3.47
N THR A 93 0.57 4.86 3.58
CA THR A 93 0.15 4.05 2.43
C THR A 93 -1.12 4.62 1.80
N LEU A 94 -2.07 5.09 2.61
CA LEU A 94 -3.32 5.71 2.13
C LEU A 94 -3.11 7.09 1.50
N GLN A 95 -2.13 7.86 1.96
CA GLN A 95 -1.83 9.19 1.43
C GLN A 95 -1.20 9.15 0.01
N GLN A 96 -0.55 8.05 -0.37
CA GLN A 96 0.05 7.89 -1.70
C GLN A 96 -0.98 7.70 -2.82
N GLU A 97 -2.25 7.45 -2.49
CA GLU A 97 -3.33 7.30 -3.47
C GLU A 97 -4.02 8.65 -3.84
N ASN A 98 -3.66 9.77 -3.18
CA ASN A 98 -4.31 11.08 -3.37
C ASN A 98 -3.44 12.11 -4.12
N THR A 99 -2.77 11.73 -5.21
CA THR A 99 -2.28 12.73 -6.18
C THR A 99 -3.39 12.98 -7.21
N PRO A 100 -4.14 14.11 -7.11
CA PRO A 100 -5.10 14.46 -8.15
C PRO A 100 -4.35 14.64 -9.48
N PRO A 101 -4.93 14.21 -10.62
CA PRO A 101 -4.35 14.49 -11.92
C PRO A 101 -4.27 16.01 -12.10
N SER A 102 -3.07 16.51 -12.36
CA SER A 102 -2.88 17.88 -12.85
C SER A 102 -3.59 17.99 -14.20
N GLU A 103 -4.68 18.76 -14.23
CA GLU A 103 -5.29 19.26 -15.46
C GLU A 103 -4.28 20.20 -16.14
N ASP A 104 -3.73 19.78 -17.27
CA ASP A 104 -3.11 20.63 -18.29
C ASP A 104 -3.66 20.22 -19.67
#